data_AF-A0A818BRS7-F1
#
_entry.id   AF-A0A818BRS7-F1
#
_cell.length_a   1.000
_cell.length_b   1.000
_cell.length_c   1.000
_cell.angle_alpha   90.00
_cell.angle_beta   90.00
_cell.angle_gamma   90.00
#
_symmetry.space_group_name_H-M   'P 1'
#
loop_
_entity.id
_entity.type
_entity.pdbx_description
1 polymer ?
#
loop_
_entity_poly.entity_id
_entity_poly.type
_entity_poly.pdbx_seq_one_letter_code
_entity_poly.pdbx_strand_id
1 'polypeptide(L)'
;MDEALETPTIDDEMEQRLERWLVKFNNNLQFIFYVAEVDHGYLVGWCRGGQAIESHKIVDHETYDCEIHNIFLCKQYQHRGIGYELWKIVWNDILVSFQPKNFIVWSVDKQQTHQFYSSLGGVPKEKRKFDEECTLTAFVWHDLRFLSVNMVWNNIGDSIDVTQVSKSIVDDLNLVSERFIIYLPLIFLIFGFIGFIGNIFTYHLQAELRSNTCCIYSLCGSIIDIMNLSLNSFPMYLAAKYKIYIPWYTSRITCKLDVFLLVFLPHLSIHFSVMAIIDRFACTCKLTSPVRRLNQLKMVPWIITIIIISSCLASIYSPILYYLVNKYSCISTEPQLNSILYITLSGVMQPVIMLIFVLLTYQNVHQCHRRVTIREVINNGQFFFFVFSLTNNCCYINNVKSFYLSLLTSHLFRKTLIKGLIEILPRHLRSQYQVSQIQPSMATITRIRPRDISKR
;
A
#
# COMPACT_ATOMS: atom_id res chain seq x y z
N MET A 1 35.69 -3.96 19.81
CA MET A 1 34.75 -3.30 20.74
C MET A 1 34.81 -3.99 22.09
N ASP A 2 35.03 -5.32 22.12
CA ASP A 2 35.41 -6.06 23.34
C ASP A 2 36.68 -5.49 23.99
N GLU A 3 37.68 -5.13 23.19
CA GLU A 3 38.88 -4.39 23.65
C GLU A 3 38.61 -2.94 24.09
N ALA A 4 37.49 -2.34 23.65
CA ALA A 4 37.16 -0.93 23.91
C ALA A 4 36.37 -0.73 25.21
N LEU A 5 35.90 -1.81 25.85
CA LEU A 5 35.11 -1.75 27.07
C LEU A 5 35.91 -2.12 28.33
N GLU A 6 37.10 -2.71 28.18
CA GLU A 6 37.89 -3.20 29.31
C GLU A 6 39.09 -2.30 29.67
N THR A 7 39.41 -1.30 28.84
CA THR A 7 40.43 -0.28 29.16
C THR A 7 39.90 1.13 28.85
N PRO A 8 40.01 2.10 29.79
CA PRO A 8 39.68 3.49 29.48
C PRO A 8 40.75 4.05 28.55
N THR A 9 40.52 3.94 27.24
CA THR A 9 41.33 4.62 26.24
C THR A 9 41.10 6.13 26.32
N ILE A 10 42.17 6.90 26.15
CA ILE A 10 42.18 8.37 26.08
C ILE A 10 41.11 8.84 25.09
N ASP A 11 40.35 9.89 25.43
CA ASP A 11 39.19 10.40 24.66
C ASP A 11 39.48 10.55 23.14
N ASP A 12 40.70 10.97 22.79
CA ASP A 12 41.16 11.13 21.40
C ASP A 12 41.16 9.82 20.60
N GLU A 13 41.47 8.68 21.22
CA GLU A 13 41.46 7.38 20.55
C GLU A 13 40.02 6.90 20.28
N MET A 14 39.10 7.22 21.20
CA MET A 14 37.69 6.92 21.04
C MET A 14 37.08 7.72 19.89
N GLU A 15 37.41 9.01 19.77
CA GLU A 15 36.94 9.87 18.68
C GLU A 15 37.45 9.37 17.32
N GLN A 16 38.74 9.06 17.21
CA GLN A 16 39.30 8.48 15.98
C GLN A 16 38.72 7.09 15.63
N ARG A 17 38.33 6.29 16.64
CA ARG A 17 37.60 5.03 16.41
C ARG A 17 36.19 5.33 15.90
N LEU A 18 35.48 6.27 16.49
CA LEU A 18 34.13 6.67 16.10
C LEU A 18 34.08 7.16 14.65
N GLU A 19 35.01 8.04 14.25
CA GLU A 19 35.08 8.54 12.88
C GLU A 19 35.28 7.41 11.86
N ARG A 20 36.19 6.47 12.14
CA ARG A 20 36.40 5.29 11.29
C ARG A 20 35.15 4.42 11.16
N TRP A 21 34.33 4.35 12.21
CA TRP A 21 33.05 3.64 12.18
C TRP A 21 31.98 4.40 11.41
N LEU A 22 31.83 5.70 11.63
CA LEU A 22 30.84 6.54 10.95
C LEU A 22 31.01 6.51 9.43
N VAL A 23 32.26 6.55 8.95
CA VAL A 23 32.56 6.41 7.50
C VAL A 23 32.08 5.05 6.97
N LYS A 24 32.27 3.97 7.73
CA LYS A 24 31.79 2.62 7.34
C LYS A 24 30.27 2.52 7.36
N PHE A 25 29.59 3.15 8.33
CA PHE A 25 28.12 3.15 8.42
C PHE A 25 27.46 3.97 7.31
N ASN A 26 28.04 5.12 6.95
CA ASN A 26 27.44 6.01 5.96
C ASN A 26 27.61 5.52 4.51
N ASN A 27 28.68 4.77 4.23
CA ASN A 27 29.05 4.45 2.84
C ASN A 27 28.69 3.02 2.41
N ASN A 28 28.32 2.10 3.32
CA ASN A 28 28.09 0.70 2.97
C ASN A 28 26.66 0.24 3.27
N LEU A 29 25.85 0.08 2.21
CA LEU A 29 24.57 -0.65 2.23
C LEU A 29 24.72 -2.17 2.44
N GLN A 30 25.95 -2.66 2.65
CA GLN A 30 26.29 -4.08 2.63
C GLN A 30 26.18 -4.79 3.99
N PHE A 31 25.80 -4.08 5.06
CA PHE A 31 25.60 -4.70 6.36
C PHE A 31 24.39 -4.13 7.11
N ILE A 32 23.85 -4.94 7.99
CA ILE A 32 22.78 -4.62 8.93
C ILE A 32 23.33 -4.62 10.35
N PHE A 33 22.75 -3.77 11.19
CA PHE A 33 23.22 -3.57 12.57
C PHE A 33 22.02 -3.42 13.51
N TYR A 34 22.03 -4.22 14.56
CA TYR A 34 20.99 -4.27 15.58
C TYR A 34 21.59 -4.11 16.96
N VAL A 35 20.85 -3.44 17.83
CA VAL A 35 21.20 -3.28 19.24
C VAL A 35 20.09 -3.80 20.12
N ALA A 36 20.45 -4.41 21.24
CA ALA A 36 19.56 -4.74 22.33
C ALA A 36 19.70 -3.69 23.42
N GLU A 37 18.59 -3.04 23.76
CA GLU A 37 18.51 -1.99 24.76
C GLU A 37 17.59 -2.43 25.91
N VAL A 38 17.94 -2.10 27.15
CA VAL A 38 17.04 -2.23 28.30
C VAL A 38 16.49 -0.87 28.71
N ASP A 39 15.68 -0.82 29.77
CA ASP A 39 15.03 0.38 30.29
C ASP A 39 15.98 1.59 30.28
N HIS A 40 15.49 2.75 29.83
CA HIS A 40 16.27 3.99 29.68
C HIS A 40 17.36 4.00 28.58
N GLY A 41 17.35 3.03 27.66
CA GLY A 41 18.22 3.05 26.48
C GLY A 41 19.64 2.54 26.73
N TYR A 42 19.88 1.85 27.85
CA TYR A 42 21.18 1.22 28.10
C TYR A 42 21.41 0.09 27.11
N LEU A 43 22.52 0.16 26.37
CA LEU A 43 22.95 -0.85 25.43
C LEU A 43 23.46 -2.09 26.17
N VAL A 44 22.81 -3.24 25.97
CA VAL A 44 23.18 -4.51 26.62
C VAL A 44 23.78 -5.53 25.68
N GLY A 45 23.61 -5.34 24.37
CA GLY A 45 24.17 -6.20 23.34
C GLY A 45 23.97 -5.62 21.96
N TRP A 46 24.63 -6.20 20.97
CA TRP A 46 24.52 -5.80 19.58
C TRP A 46 24.87 -6.96 18.66
N CYS A 47 24.39 -6.91 17.43
CA CYS A 47 24.65 -7.91 16.42
C CYS A 47 24.77 -7.25 15.05
N ARG A 48 25.74 -7.71 14.27
CA ARG A 48 26.07 -7.21 12.94
C ARG A 48 26.21 -8.37 11.98
N GLY A 49 25.63 -8.22 10.80
CA GLY A 49 25.86 -9.15 9.70
C GLY A 49 25.61 -8.51 8.34
N GLY A 50 25.90 -9.23 7.27
CA GLY A 50 25.77 -8.72 5.90
C GLY A 50 26.50 -9.62 4.90
N GLN A 51 26.98 -9.04 3.81
CA GLN A 51 27.86 -9.76 2.89
C GLN A 51 29.14 -10.22 3.60
N ALA A 52 29.61 -11.42 3.25
CA ALA A 52 30.83 -11.97 3.83
C ALA A 52 32.04 -11.10 3.49
N ILE A 53 32.93 -10.91 4.45
CA ILE A 53 34.17 -10.15 4.23
C ILE A 53 35.09 -10.99 3.35
N GLU A 54 35.77 -10.38 2.38
CA GLU A 54 36.61 -11.09 1.39
C GLU A 54 37.64 -12.05 2.02
N SER A 55 38.24 -11.65 3.15
CA SER A 55 39.18 -12.48 3.91
C SER A 55 38.53 -13.61 4.71
N HIS A 56 37.22 -13.53 4.96
CA HIS A 56 36.46 -14.44 5.83
C HIS A 56 35.58 -15.40 5.04
N LYS A 57 35.27 -15.08 3.78
CA LYS A 57 34.27 -15.80 2.99
C LYS A 57 34.71 -17.19 2.54
N ILE A 58 36.01 -17.50 2.53
CA ILE A 58 36.53 -18.80 2.09
C ILE A 58 36.81 -19.65 3.34
N VAL A 59 36.15 -20.80 3.45
CA VAL A 59 36.42 -21.83 4.48
C VAL A 59 36.44 -23.20 3.83
N ASP A 60 37.51 -23.95 4.08
CA ASP A 60 37.69 -25.31 3.50
C ASP A 60 37.47 -25.33 1.97
N HIS A 61 38.04 -24.33 1.28
CA HIS A 61 37.88 -24.10 -0.17
C HIS A 61 36.46 -23.77 -0.67
N GLU A 62 35.48 -23.61 0.21
CA GLU A 62 34.12 -23.17 -0.13
C GLU A 62 33.94 -21.67 0.11
N THR A 63 33.17 -21.01 -0.75
CA THR A 63 32.86 -19.57 -0.61
C THR A 63 31.47 -19.35 -0.04
N TYR A 64 31.36 -18.46 0.96
CA TYR A 64 30.13 -18.11 1.65
C TYR A 64 29.63 -16.72 1.26
N ASP A 65 28.32 -16.59 1.01
CA ASP A 65 27.71 -15.36 0.49
C ASP A 65 27.56 -14.28 1.57
N CYS A 66 27.20 -14.68 2.79
CA CYS A 66 26.90 -13.77 3.89
C CYS A 66 27.53 -14.24 5.21
N GLU A 67 27.77 -13.28 6.10
CA GLU A 67 28.43 -13.47 7.39
C GLU A 67 27.73 -12.66 8.49
N ILE A 68 27.56 -13.25 9.68
CA ILE A 68 27.32 -12.48 10.92
C ILE A 68 28.70 -12.18 11.47
N HIS A 69 29.12 -10.92 11.28
CA HIS A 69 30.45 -10.46 11.64
C HIS A 69 30.68 -10.55 13.13
N ASN A 70 29.69 -10.17 13.94
CA ASN A 70 29.82 -10.14 15.39
C ASN A 70 28.44 -10.21 16.08
N ILE A 71 28.40 -10.90 17.20
CA ILE A 71 27.33 -10.81 18.19
C ILE A 71 27.94 -10.63 19.57
N PHE A 72 27.52 -9.61 20.29
CA PHE A 72 27.99 -9.31 21.62
C PHE A 72 26.80 -9.13 22.56
N LEU A 73 26.95 -9.64 23.78
CA LEU A 73 25.95 -9.49 24.84
C LEU A 73 26.67 -9.42 26.18
N CYS A 74 26.38 -8.37 26.94
CA CYS A 74 26.91 -8.17 28.28
C CYS A 74 26.66 -9.41 29.16
N LYS A 75 27.67 -9.84 29.92
CA LYS A 75 27.67 -11.10 30.70
C LYS A 75 26.41 -11.29 31.55
N GLN A 76 25.91 -10.24 32.20
CA GLN A 76 24.72 -10.28 33.06
C GLN A 76 23.38 -10.53 32.31
N TYR A 77 23.38 -10.34 30.99
CA TYR A 77 22.22 -10.52 30.10
C TYR A 77 22.31 -11.81 29.26
N GLN A 78 23.41 -12.55 29.35
CA GLN A 78 23.56 -13.85 28.70
C GLN A 78 22.59 -14.89 29.30
N HIS A 79 22.27 -15.94 28.54
CA HIS A 79 21.32 -17.00 28.91
C HIS A 79 19.87 -16.55 29.17
N ARG A 80 19.48 -15.32 28.78
CA ARG A 80 18.11 -14.79 28.89
C ARG A 80 17.35 -14.79 27.55
N GLY A 81 17.83 -15.51 26.54
CA GLY A 81 17.24 -15.54 25.19
C GLY A 81 17.55 -14.33 24.30
N ILE A 82 18.15 -13.25 24.82
CA ILE A 82 18.42 -12.02 24.07
C ILE A 82 19.35 -12.28 22.86
N GLY A 83 20.39 -13.11 23.03
CA GLY A 83 21.30 -13.47 21.94
C GLY A 83 20.59 -14.22 20.80
N TYR A 84 19.60 -15.05 21.13
CA TYR A 84 18.79 -15.77 20.15
C TYR A 84 17.88 -14.82 19.37
N GLU A 85 17.23 -13.87 20.05
CA GLU A 85 16.39 -12.87 19.38
C GLU A 85 17.22 -11.92 18.48
N LEU A 86 18.39 -11.48 18.96
CA LEU A 86 19.34 -10.72 18.14
C LEU A 86 19.76 -11.49 16.88
N TRP A 87 20.10 -12.76 17.03
CA TRP A 87 20.44 -13.65 15.92
C TRP A 87 19.28 -13.75 14.92
N LYS A 88 18.08 -14.08 15.40
CA LYS A 88 16.88 -14.29 14.59
C LYS A 88 16.52 -13.05 13.76
N ILE A 89 16.57 -11.86 14.37
CA ILE A 89 16.23 -10.61 13.67
C ILE A 89 17.26 -10.30 12.59
N VAL A 90 18.56 -10.39 12.91
CA VAL A 90 19.65 -10.14 11.95
C VAL A 90 19.59 -11.17 10.82
N TRP A 91 19.37 -12.44 11.15
CA TRP A 91 19.22 -13.52 10.18
C TRP A 91 18.11 -13.25 9.17
N ASN A 92 16.90 -12.91 9.66
CA ASN A 92 15.76 -12.63 8.79
C ASN A 92 16.03 -11.46 7.85
N ASP A 93 16.63 -10.39 8.36
CA ASP A 93 16.97 -9.23 7.53
C ASP A 93 18.05 -9.57 6.49
N ILE A 94 19.01 -10.46 6.81
CA ILE A 94 19.99 -10.95 5.84
C ILE A 94 19.30 -11.74 4.72
N LEU A 95 18.40 -12.66 5.07
CA LEU A 95 17.69 -13.48 4.10
C LEU A 95 16.88 -12.61 3.12
N VAL A 96 16.16 -11.61 3.64
CA VAL A 96 15.35 -10.69 2.82
C VAL A 96 16.22 -9.78 1.96
N SER A 97 17.33 -9.27 2.52
CA SER A 97 18.14 -8.25 1.85
C SER A 97 19.14 -8.82 0.85
N PHE A 98 19.72 -9.98 1.12
CA PHE A 98 20.84 -10.53 0.35
C PHE A 98 20.53 -11.86 -0.36
N GLN A 99 19.47 -12.57 0.04
CA GLN A 99 19.11 -13.89 -0.50
C GLN A 99 20.30 -14.89 -0.61
N PRO A 100 21.11 -15.06 0.45
CA PRO A 100 22.31 -15.88 0.36
C PRO A 100 21.98 -17.37 0.20
N LYS A 101 22.89 -18.12 -0.42
CA LYS A 101 22.79 -19.59 -0.52
C LYS A 101 23.32 -20.28 0.73
N ASN A 102 24.38 -19.72 1.29
CA ASN A 102 25.11 -20.24 2.43
C ASN A 102 25.55 -19.09 3.35
N PHE A 103 25.90 -19.46 4.58
CA PHE A 103 26.17 -18.49 5.63
C PHE A 103 27.32 -18.95 6.52
N ILE A 104 28.11 -17.99 7.02
CA ILE A 104 29.26 -18.26 7.90
C ILE A 104 29.27 -17.34 9.13
N VAL A 105 29.79 -17.86 10.23
CA VAL A 105 30.17 -17.08 11.42
C VAL A 105 31.52 -17.51 11.91
N TRP A 106 32.40 -16.54 12.15
CA TRP A 106 33.65 -16.75 12.87
C TRP A 106 33.42 -16.44 14.35
N SER A 107 33.68 -17.41 15.23
CA SER A 107 33.53 -17.23 16.67
C SER A 107 34.77 -17.68 17.42
N VAL A 108 35.05 -17.06 18.57
CA VAL A 108 36.12 -17.49 19.47
C VAL A 108 35.87 -18.94 19.91
N ASP A 109 36.90 -19.78 19.85
CA ASP A 109 36.90 -21.21 20.16
C ASP A 109 36.72 -21.45 21.68
N LYS A 110 35.50 -21.18 22.17
CA LYS A 110 35.08 -21.39 23.57
C LYS A 110 33.93 -22.38 23.60
N GLN A 111 33.86 -23.21 24.64
CA GLN A 111 32.81 -24.22 24.76
C GLN A 111 31.38 -23.63 24.69
N GLN A 112 31.18 -22.44 25.27
CA GLN A 112 29.87 -21.77 25.29
C GLN A 112 29.43 -21.28 23.89
N THR A 113 30.34 -20.74 23.08
CA THR A 113 30.03 -20.28 21.72
C THR A 113 29.75 -21.46 20.81
N HIS A 114 30.49 -22.56 20.96
CA HIS A 114 30.21 -23.81 20.25
C HIS A 114 28.79 -24.32 20.49
N GLN A 115 28.38 -24.40 21.76
CA GLN A 115 27.02 -24.83 22.10
C GLN A 115 25.96 -23.91 21.49
N PHE A 116 26.17 -22.59 21.53
CA PHE A 116 25.25 -21.63 20.94
C PHE A 116 25.08 -21.83 19.43
N TYR A 117 26.16 -21.80 18.65
CA TYR A 117 26.04 -21.90 17.19
C TYR A 117 25.64 -23.30 16.72
N SER A 118 26.10 -24.36 17.39
CA SER A 118 25.64 -25.72 17.07
C SER A 118 24.16 -25.93 17.42
N SER A 119 23.63 -25.30 18.48
CA SER A 119 22.18 -25.32 18.78
C SER A 119 21.35 -24.61 17.72
N LEU A 120 21.95 -23.63 17.02
CA LEU A 120 21.37 -22.96 15.86
C LEU A 120 21.62 -23.74 14.55
N GLY A 121 22.09 -25.00 14.62
CA GLY A 121 22.35 -25.85 13.44
C GLY A 121 23.64 -25.55 12.70
N GLY A 122 24.54 -24.74 13.27
CA GLY A 122 25.83 -24.41 12.68
C GLY A 122 26.82 -25.57 12.79
N VAL A 123 27.49 -25.88 11.67
CA VAL A 123 28.49 -26.95 11.60
C VAL A 123 29.89 -26.33 11.73
N PRO A 124 30.71 -26.70 12.72
CA PRO A 124 32.08 -26.22 12.81
C PRO A 124 32.93 -26.83 11.68
N LYS A 125 33.76 -26.02 11.00
CA LYS A 125 34.57 -26.46 9.85
C LYS A 125 36.07 -26.21 9.98
N GLU A 126 36.47 -24.95 10.17
CA GLU A 126 37.87 -24.53 10.15
C GLU A 126 38.23 -23.76 11.41
N LYS A 127 39.47 -23.90 11.87
CA LYS A 127 40.04 -23.10 12.96
C LYS A 127 41.15 -22.20 12.44
N ARG A 128 41.13 -20.91 12.81
CA ARG A 128 42.15 -19.92 12.48
C ARG A 128 42.70 -19.27 13.73
N LYS A 129 44.02 -19.11 13.82
CA LYS A 129 44.61 -18.26 14.86
C LYS A 129 44.34 -16.80 14.48
N PHE A 130 43.69 -16.08 15.39
CA PHE A 130 43.48 -14.64 15.25
C PHE A 130 44.58 -13.86 16.00
N ASP A 131 44.97 -14.36 17.17
CA ASP A 131 46.07 -13.86 17.98
C ASP A 131 46.77 -15.03 18.72
N GLU A 132 47.90 -14.79 19.38
CA GLU A 132 48.65 -15.82 20.14
C GLU A 132 47.77 -16.55 21.16
N GLU A 133 46.79 -15.84 21.74
CA GLU A 133 45.88 -16.37 22.76
C GLU A 133 44.49 -16.76 22.21
N CYS A 134 44.16 -16.39 20.97
CA CYS A 134 42.79 -16.49 20.45
C CYS A 134 42.73 -17.29 19.15
N THR A 135 42.02 -18.42 19.21
CA THR A 135 41.65 -19.21 18.01
C THR A 135 40.17 -18.97 17.70
N LEU A 136 39.87 -18.74 16.43
CA LEU A 136 38.51 -18.63 15.90
C LEU A 136 38.11 -19.95 15.24
N THR A 137 36.89 -20.39 15.46
CA THR A 137 36.25 -21.51 14.75
C THR A 137 35.17 -20.96 13.81
N ALA A 138 35.19 -21.39 12.55
CA ALA A 138 34.14 -21.10 11.58
C ALA A 138 32.96 -22.06 11.76
N PHE A 139 31.77 -21.50 11.97
CA PHE A 139 30.49 -22.21 11.91
C PHE A 139 29.79 -21.87 10.60
N VAL A 140 29.34 -22.90 9.88
CA VAL A 140 28.77 -22.75 8.55
C VAL A 140 27.36 -23.34 8.45
N TRP A 141 26.58 -22.77 7.53
CA TRP A 141 25.27 -23.28 7.12
C TRP A 141 25.21 -23.35 5.59
N HIS A 142 25.16 -24.57 5.05
CA HIS A 142 25.19 -24.80 3.60
C HIS A 142 23.83 -24.60 2.91
N ASP A 143 22.71 -24.73 3.64
CA ASP A 143 21.36 -24.53 3.11
C ASP A 143 20.48 -23.80 4.14
N LEU A 144 20.14 -22.55 3.82
CA LEU A 144 19.39 -21.68 4.72
C LEU A 144 17.90 -22.02 4.78
N ARG A 145 17.39 -22.91 3.89
CA ARG A 145 15.99 -23.34 3.88
C ARG A 145 15.60 -24.16 5.10
N PHE A 146 16.57 -24.81 5.76
CA PHE A 146 16.30 -25.65 6.94
C PHE A 146 16.20 -24.85 8.25
N LEU A 147 16.73 -23.63 8.30
CA LEU A 147 16.81 -22.84 9.53
C LEU A 147 15.55 -22.04 9.85
N SER A 148 14.85 -21.54 8.82
CA SER A 148 13.57 -20.84 9.01
C SER A 148 12.51 -21.77 9.59
N VAL A 149 12.60 -23.06 9.29
CA VAL A 149 11.76 -24.11 9.86
C VAL A 149 12.24 -24.41 11.28
N ASN A 150 13.47 -24.88 11.52
CA ASN A 150 13.83 -25.37 12.86
C ASN A 150 13.79 -24.34 14.01
N MET A 151 14.01 -23.03 13.75
CA MET A 151 13.91 -21.98 14.78
C MET A 151 12.47 -21.67 15.24
N VAL A 152 11.46 -21.96 14.42
CA VAL A 152 10.05 -21.84 14.82
C VAL A 152 9.58 -23.11 15.54
N TRP A 153 10.15 -24.25 15.17
CA TRP A 153 9.63 -25.57 15.57
C TRP A 153 10.18 -26.08 16.90
N ASN A 154 11.42 -25.75 17.29
CA ASN A 154 11.99 -26.24 18.56
C ASN A 154 11.40 -25.61 19.84
N ASN A 155 10.60 -24.55 19.73
CA ASN A 155 9.88 -23.95 20.87
C ASN A 155 8.39 -24.34 20.95
N ILE A 156 7.88 -25.05 19.95
CA ILE A 156 6.52 -25.57 19.95
C ILE A 156 6.67 -27.07 20.11
N GLY A 157 6.71 -27.50 21.38
CA GLY A 157 6.79 -28.91 21.74
C GLY A 157 5.79 -29.75 20.96
N ASP A 158 6.24 -30.96 20.63
CA ASP A 158 5.56 -32.02 19.90
C ASP A 158 4.02 -31.95 19.94
N SER A 159 3.43 -32.01 18.74
CA SER A 159 2.01 -32.33 18.42
C SER A 159 1.09 -31.23 17.89
N ILE A 160 1.59 -30.11 17.36
CA ILE A 160 0.75 -29.27 16.49
C ILE A 160 1.04 -29.64 15.03
N ASP A 161 0.15 -30.45 14.47
CA ASP A 161 0.13 -30.73 13.03
C ASP A 161 -0.10 -29.42 12.27
N VAL A 162 0.97 -28.83 11.74
CA VAL A 162 0.93 -27.53 11.04
C VAL A 162 0.06 -27.57 9.79
N THR A 163 -0.25 -28.76 9.29
CA THR A 163 -1.25 -28.92 8.23
C THR A 163 -2.67 -28.57 8.73
N GLN A 164 -2.97 -28.84 10.01
CA GLN A 164 -4.25 -28.51 10.61
C GLN A 164 -4.39 -27.00 10.90
N VAL A 165 -3.33 -26.34 11.36
CA VAL A 165 -3.34 -24.89 11.63
C VAL A 165 -3.46 -24.09 10.32
N SER A 166 -2.69 -24.47 9.30
CA SER A 166 -2.77 -23.80 8.00
C SER A 166 -4.14 -23.97 7.34
N LYS A 167 -4.75 -25.15 7.45
CA LYS A 167 -6.12 -25.39 6.98
C LYS A 167 -7.15 -24.55 7.72
N SER A 168 -7.08 -24.45 9.04
CA SER A 168 -7.99 -23.61 9.84
C SER A 168 -7.92 -22.14 9.43
N ILE A 169 -6.72 -21.60 9.22
CA ILE A 169 -6.54 -20.20 8.80
C ILE A 169 -7.11 -19.96 7.39
N VAL A 170 -6.89 -20.89 6.47
CA VAL A 170 -7.45 -20.80 5.11
C VAL A 170 -8.98 -20.87 5.15
N ASP A 171 -9.55 -21.73 5.98
CA ASP A 171 -11.00 -21.84 6.15
C ASP A 171 -11.60 -20.56 6.75
N ASP A 172 -10.95 -19.97 7.76
CA ASP A 172 -11.36 -18.70 8.36
C ASP A 172 -11.26 -17.53 7.35
N LEU A 173 -10.18 -17.47 6.55
CA LEU A 173 -10.01 -16.46 5.51
C LEU A 173 -11.06 -16.61 4.40
N ASN A 174 -11.39 -17.83 4.01
CA ASN A 174 -12.45 -18.10 3.04
C ASN A 174 -13.81 -17.67 3.58
N LEU A 175 -14.11 -17.93 4.86
CA LEU A 175 -15.34 -17.47 5.50
C LEU A 175 -15.42 -15.94 5.54
N VAL A 176 -14.33 -15.26 5.93
CA VAL A 176 -14.28 -13.79 5.95
C VAL A 176 -14.44 -13.23 4.53
N SER A 177 -13.78 -13.82 3.54
CA SER A 177 -13.88 -13.43 2.13
C SER A 177 -15.31 -13.58 1.60
N GLU A 178 -15.97 -14.71 1.87
CA GLU A 178 -17.35 -14.96 1.46
C GLU A 178 -18.32 -13.93 2.08
N ARG A 179 -18.20 -13.69 3.40
CA ARG A 179 -18.99 -12.68 4.09
C ARG A 179 -18.73 -11.30 3.50
N PHE A 180 -17.47 -10.95 3.26
CA PHE A 180 -17.10 -9.67 2.68
C PHE A 180 -17.73 -9.47 1.30
N ILE A 181 -17.66 -10.47 0.40
CA ILE A 181 -18.26 -10.41 -0.94
C ILE A 181 -19.78 -10.21 -0.86
N ILE A 182 -20.46 -10.86 0.08
CA ILE A 182 -21.92 -10.72 0.26
C ILE A 182 -22.29 -9.31 0.74
N TYR A 183 -21.53 -8.71 1.67
CA TYR A 183 -21.85 -7.40 2.24
C TYR A 183 -21.27 -6.20 1.47
N LEU A 184 -20.28 -6.41 0.61
CA LEU A 184 -19.62 -5.35 -0.15
C LEU A 184 -20.60 -4.49 -1.00
N PRO A 185 -21.57 -5.07 -1.74
CA PRO A 185 -22.54 -4.25 -2.49
C PRO A 185 -23.42 -3.38 -1.59
N LEU A 186 -23.78 -3.85 -0.38
CA LEU A 186 -24.54 -3.07 0.60
C LEU A 186 -23.72 -1.89 1.13
N ILE A 187 -22.43 -2.12 1.42
CA ILE A 187 -21.51 -1.06 1.85
C ILE A 187 -21.41 0.01 0.76
N PHE A 188 -21.19 -0.39 -0.50
CA PHE A 188 -21.16 0.55 -1.63
C PHE A 188 -22.50 1.26 -1.86
N LEU A 189 -23.62 0.56 -1.65
CA LEU A 189 -24.95 1.15 -1.72
C LEU A 189 -25.09 2.28 -0.69
N ILE A 190 -24.81 2.01 0.60
CA ILE A 190 -24.98 2.99 1.68
C ILE A 190 -24.07 4.21 1.48
N PHE A 191 -22.76 3.99 1.33
CA PHE A 191 -21.81 5.09 1.18
C PHE A 191 -22.00 5.84 -0.14
N GLY A 192 -22.30 5.12 -1.22
CA GLY A 192 -22.62 5.70 -2.51
C GLY A 192 -23.84 6.59 -2.43
N PHE A 193 -24.97 6.09 -1.90
CA PHE A 193 -26.20 6.87 -1.74
C PHE A 193 -25.97 8.14 -0.93
N ILE A 194 -25.30 8.05 0.23
CA ILE A 194 -25.00 9.23 1.06
C ILE A 194 -24.17 10.25 0.26
N GLY A 195 -23.15 9.80 -0.45
CA GLY A 195 -22.31 10.66 -1.29
C GLY A 195 -23.09 11.35 -2.42
N PHE A 196 -23.87 10.60 -3.19
CA PHE A 196 -24.63 11.13 -4.32
C PHE A 196 -25.79 12.03 -3.88
N ILE A 197 -26.50 11.66 -2.82
CA ILE A 197 -27.54 12.52 -2.22
C ILE A 197 -26.92 13.81 -1.69
N GLY A 198 -25.74 13.74 -1.05
CA GLY A 198 -24.98 14.91 -0.64
C GLY A 198 -24.65 15.85 -1.81
N ASN A 199 -24.30 15.30 -2.98
CA ASN A 199 -24.08 16.10 -4.20
C ASN A 199 -25.36 16.79 -4.68
N ILE A 200 -26.48 16.07 -4.68
CA ILE A 200 -27.79 16.62 -5.05
C ILE A 200 -28.18 17.74 -4.08
N PHE A 201 -28.04 17.55 -2.77
CA PHE A 201 -28.33 18.58 -1.78
C PHE A 201 -27.41 19.80 -1.91
N THR A 202 -26.12 19.59 -2.12
CA THR A 202 -25.16 20.69 -2.31
C THR A 202 -25.57 21.58 -3.49
N TYR A 203 -25.96 20.95 -4.61
CA TYR A 203 -26.44 21.67 -5.78
C TYR A 203 -27.82 22.33 -5.57
N HIS A 204 -28.71 21.67 -4.83
CA HIS A 204 -30.03 22.21 -4.54
C HIS A 204 -29.97 23.43 -3.61
N LEU A 205 -29.13 23.38 -2.57
CA LEU A 205 -29.00 24.44 -1.57
C LEU A 205 -28.25 25.67 -2.09
N GLN A 206 -27.30 25.50 -3.02
CA GLN A 206 -26.48 26.60 -3.53
C GLN A 206 -26.96 27.04 -4.92
N ALA A 207 -27.79 28.09 -4.97
CA ALA A 207 -28.31 28.64 -6.23
C ALA A 207 -27.21 29.08 -7.21
N GLU A 208 -26.07 29.57 -6.70
CA GLU A 208 -24.91 29.98 -7.51
C GLU A 208 -24.26 28.83 -8.29
N LEU A 209 -24.34 27.59 -7.78
CA LEU A 209 -23.81 26.43 -8.49
C LEU A 209 -24.67 26.05 -9.71
N ARG A 210 -25.92 26.52 -9.78
CA ARG A 210 -26.84 26.16 -10.87
C ARG A 210 -26.48 26.80 -12.21
N SER A 211 -25.72 27.91 -12.18
CA SER A 211 -25.19 28.54 -13.39
C SER A 211 -23.90 27.90 -13.91
N ASN A 212 -23.30 26.97 -13.17
CA ASN A 212 -22.06 26.32 -13.56
C ASN A 212 -22.34 25.03 -14.34
N THR A 213 -22.00 25.00 -15.62
CA THR A 213 -22.20 23.86 -16.53
C THR A 213 -21.51 22.58 -16.04
N CYS A 214 -20.28 22.67 -15.53
CA CYS A 214 -19.56 21.55 -14.90
C CYS A 214 -20.37 20.92 -13.76
N CYS A 215 -21.04 21.73 -12.95
CA CYS A 215 -21.87 21.25 -11.84
C CYS A 215 -23.11 20.53 -12.34
N ILE A 216 -23.72 20.99 -13.44
CA ILE A 216 -24.87 20.31 -14.07
C ILE A 216 -24.48 18.91 -14.54
N TYR A 217 -23.35 18.75 -15.25
CA TYR A 217 -22.88 17.42 -15.67
C TYR A 217 -22.59 16.50 -14.48
N SER A 218 -21.98 17.05 -13.42
CA SER A 218 -21.68 16.29 -12.19
C SER A 218 -22.95 15.86 -11.44
N LEU A 219 -23.99 16.69 -11.45
CA LEU A 219 -25.30 16.37 -10.90
C LEU A 219 -25.98 15.25 -11.70
N CYS A 220 -26.01 15.36 -13.03
CA CYS A 220 -26.55 14.33 -13.90
C CYS A 220 -25.83 12.99 -13.67
N GLY A 221 -24.50 12.98 -13.60
CA GLY A 221 -23.72 11.79 -13.24
C GLY A 221 -24.13 11.19 -11.89
N SER A 222 -24.30 12.04 -10.86
CA SER A 222 -24.73 11.58 -9.53
C SER A 222 -26.13 10.94 -9.52
N ILE A 223 -27.06 11.46 -10.32
CA ILE A 223 -28.41 10.88 -10.46
C ILE A 223 -28.31 9.50 -11.15
N ILE A 224 -27.53 9.41 -12.23
CA ILE A 224 -27.32 8.14 -12.93
C ILE A 224 -26.63 7.11 -12.04
N ASP A 225 -25.69 7.53 -11.19
CA ASP A 225 -25.04 6.62 -10.24
C ASP A 225 -26.00 6.10 -9.16
N ILE A 226 -26.92 6.93 -8.65
CA ILE A 226 -27.99 6.46 -7.75
C ILE A 226 -28.84 5.42 -8.46
N MET A 227 -29.22 5.66 -9.72
CA MET A 227 -29.98 4.70 -10.52
C MET A 227 -29.19 3.40 -10.71
N ASN A 228 -27.89 3.49 -11.03
CA ASN A 228 -26.99 2.35 -11.20
C ASN A 228 -26.89 1.50 -9.93
N LEU A 229 -26.66 2.14 -8.77
CA LEU A 229 -26.60 1.45 -7.48
C LEU A 229 -27.94 0.77 -7.13
N SER A 230 -29.06 1.44 -7.44
CA SER A 230 -30.41 0.92 -7.18
C SER A 230 -30.78 -0.27 -8.06
N LEU A 231 -30.39 -0.23 -9.34
CA LEU A 231 -30.76 -1.25 -10.32
C LEU A 231 -29.79 -2.43 -10.36
N ASN A 232 -28.52 -2.22 -10.01
CA ASN A 232 -27.49 -3.25 -10.13
C ASN A 232 -27.00 -3.76 -8.77
N SER A 233 -26.47 -2.88 -7.92
CA SER A 233 -25.85 -3.30 -6.65
C SER A 233 -26.86 -3.79 -5.61
N PHE A 234 -28.00 -3.11 -5.49
CA PHE A 234 -29.03 -3.50 -4.50
C PHE A 234 -29.68 -4.87 -4.83
N PRO A 235 -30.09 -5.17 -6.08
CA PRO A 235 -30.61 -6.49 -6.42
C PRO A 235 -29.58 -7.61 -6.23
N MET A 236 -28.31 -7.35 -6.52
CA MET A 236 -27.23 -8.31 -6.31
C MET A 236 -27.09 -8.68 -4.82
N TYR A 237 -27.18 -7.68 -3.92
CA TYR A 237 -27.18 -7.92 -2.48
C TYR A 237 -28.39 -8.77 -2.03
N LEU A 238 -29.60 -8.43 -2.50
CA LEU A 238 -30.81 -9.17 -2.16
C LEU A 238 -30.75 -10.63 -2.63
N ALA A 239 -30.25 -10.86 -3.84
CA ALA A 239 -30.06 -12.19 -4.40
C ALA A 239 -29.01 -13.00 -3.63
N ALA A 240 -27.86 -12.39 -3.30
CA ALA A 240 -26.78 -13.07 -2.58
C ALA A 240 -27.18 -13.43 -1.13
N LYS A 241 -27.75 -12.47 -0.38
CA LYS A 241 -28.03 -12.62 1.05
C LYS A 241 -29.35 -13.32 1.35
N TYR A 242 -30.42 -12.95 0.64
CA TYR A 242 -31.79 -13.39 0.94
C TYR A 242 -32.36 -14.37 -0.09
N LYS A 243 -31.61 -14.69 -1.16
CA LYS A 243 -32.08 -15.52 -2.28
C LYS A 243 -33.36 -14.94 -2.93
N ILE A 244 -33.56 -13.63 -2.83
CA ILE A 244 -34.65 -12.91 -3.48
C ILE A 244 -34.15 -12.47 -4.86
N TYR A 245 -34.66 -13.12 -5.90
CA TYR A 245 -34.30 -12.80 -7.28
C TYR A 245 -35.33 -11.82 -7.86
N ILE A 246 -34.86 -10.68 -8.36
CA ILE A 246 -35.72 -9.75 -9.11
C ILE A 246 -36.01 -10.41 -10.47
N PRO A 247 -37.26 -10.36 -10.97
CA PRO A 247 -37.69 -11.09 -12.18
C PRO A 247 -37.14 -10.55 -13.51
N TRP A 248 -35.91 -10.02 -13.54
CA TRP A 248 -35.20 -9.60 -14.75
C TRP A 248 -35.05 -10.76 -15.76
N TYR A 249 -34.99 -12.00 -15.28
CA TYR A 249 -34.77 -13.20 -16.11
C TYR A 249 -36.04 -13.89 -16.62
N THR A 250 -37.22 -13.34 -16.35
CA THR A 250 -38.51 -13.97 -16.73
C THR A 250 -38.73 -14.00 -18.24
N SER A 251 -38.25 -12.99 -18.97
CA SER A 251 -38.40 -12.90 -20.43
C SER A 251 -37.05 -12.63 -21.11
N ARG A 252 -36.96 -12.99 -22.40
CA ARG A 252 -35.78 -12.68 -23.22
C ARG A 252 -35.54 -11.17 -23.33
N ILE A 253 -36.61 -10.37 -23.34
CA ILE A 253 -36.54 -8.91 -23.46
C ILE A 253 -36.02 -8.29 -22.17
N THR A 254 -36.58 -8.68 -21.02
CA THR A 254 -36.15 -8.18 -19.71
C THR A 254 -34.71 -8.57 -19.40
N CYS A 255 -34.28 -9.78 -19.77
CA CYS A 255 -32.89 -10.23 -19.66
C CYS A 255 -31.94 -9.32 -20.45
N LYS A 256 -32.26 -9.04 -21.72
CA LYS A 256 -31.45 -8.14 -22.56
C LYS A 256 -31.47 -6.70 -22.07
N LEU A 257 -32.60 -6.23 -21.56
CA LEU A 257 -32.73 -4.88 -21.02
C LEU A 257 -31.91 -4.71 -19.73
N ASP A 258 -31.93 -5.70 -18.83
CA ASP A 258 -31.14 -5.72 -17.60
C ASP A 258 -29.64 -5.61 -17.91
N VAL A 259 -29.13 -6.49 -18.79
CA VAL A 259 -27.71 -6.47 -19.21
C VAL A 259 -27.36 -5.18 -19.98
N PHE A 260 -28.30 -4.62 -20.75
CA PHE A 260 -28.11 -3.30 -21.36
C PHE A 260 -27.97 -2.20 -20.30
N LEU A 261 -28.87 -2.13 -19.30
CA LEU A 261 -28.82 -1.13 -18.24
C LEU A 261 -27.57 -1.28 -17.36
N LEU A 262 -27.13 -2.52 -17.10
CA LEU A 262 -25.91 -2.84 -16.37
C LEU A 262 -24.65 -2.23 -17.02
N VAL A 263 -24.60 -2.14 -18.35
CA VAL A 263 -23.47 -1.55 -19.09
C VAL A 263 -23.71 -0.05 -19.36
N PHE A 264 -24.95 0.32 -19.71
CA PHE A 264 -25.31 1.67 -20.11
C PHE A 264 -25.20 2.70 -18.97
N LEU A 265 -25.71 2.39 -17.76
CA LEU A 265 -25.72 3.36 -16.66
C LEU A 265 -24.29 3.74 -16.21
N PRO A 266 -23.35 2.79 -16.01
CA PRO A 266 -21.95 3.14 -15.74
C PRO A 266 -21.30 3.96 -16.86
N HIS A 267 -21.50 3.57 -18.12
CA HIS A 267 -20.98 4.32 -19.27
C HIS A 267 -21.49 5.76 -19.29
N LEU A 268 -22.80 5.96 -19.06
CA LEU A 268 -23.43 7.26 -19.06
C LEU A 268 -22.88 8.15 -17.93
N SER A 269 -22.73 7.61 -16.72
CA SER A 269 -22.14 8.34 -15.58
C SER A 269 -20.69 8.76 -15.86
N ILE A 270 -19.89 7.85 -16.44
CA ILE A 270 -18.48 8.16 -16.76
C ILE A 270 -18.41 9.21 -17.88
N HIS A 271 -19.25 9.16 -18.90
CA HIS A 271 -19.30 10.20 -19.94
C HIS A 271 -19.69 11.57 -19.38
N PHE A 272 -20.60 11.65 -18.40
CA PHE A 272 -20.86 12.91 -17.70
C PHE A 272 -19.64 13.41 -16.92
N SER A 273 -18.90 12.51 -16.27
CA SER A 273 -17.66 12.85 -15.57
C SER A 273 -16.57 13.37 -16.52
N VAL A 274 -16.41 12.71 -17.68
CA VAL A 274 -15.50 13.15 -18.76
C VAL A 274 -15.91 14.54 -19.25
N MET A 275 -17.21 14.75 -19.49
CA MET A 275 -17.69 16.05 -19.94
C MET A 275 -17.46 17.16 -18.90
N ALA A 276 -17.61 16.87 -17.61
CA ALA A 276 -17.30 17.83 -16.55
C ALA A 276 -15.81 18.24 -16.56
N ILE A 277 -14.90 17.32 -16.88
CA ILE A 277 -13.46 17.62 -17.05
C ILE A 277 -13.21 18.44 -18.32
N ILE A 278 -13.85 18.08 -19.43
CA ILE A 278 -13.76 18.84 -20.70
C ILE A 278 -14.28 20.27 -20.51
N ASP A 279 -15.37 20.44 -19.76
CA ASP A 279 -15.93 21.75 -19.43
C ASP A 279 -14.96 22.60 -18.59
N ARG A 280 -14.32 22.00 -17.58
CA ARG A 280 -13.23 22.66 -16.83
C ARG A 280 -12.07 23.05 -17.73
N PHE A 281 -11.65 22.17 -18.65
CA PHE A 281 -10.65 22.50 -19.64
C PHE A 281 -11.09 23.70 -20.50
N ALA A 282 -12.32 23.71 -21.00
CA ALA A 282 -12.89 24.80 -21.80
C ALA A 282 -12.88 26.15 -21.06
N CYS A 283 -13.06 26.14 -19.73
CA CYS A 283 -12.95 27.34 -18.89
C CYS A 283 -11.53 27.94 -18.87
N THR A 284 -10.50 27.10 -18.99
CA THR A 284 -9.09 27.56 -18.99
C THR A 284 -8.64 28.13 -20.34
N CYS A 285 -9.43 27.92 -21.39
CA CYS A 285 -9.12 28.41 -22.73
C CYS A 285 -9.35 29.93 -22.87
N LYS A 286 -8.62 30.55 -23.81
CA LYS A 286 -8.79 31.97 -24.18
C LYS A 286 -10.24 32.26 -24.59
N LEU A 287 -10.71 33.50 -24.34
CA LEU A 287 -12.08 33.92 -24.70
C LEU A 287 -12.39 33.73 -26.20
N THR A 288 -11.39 33.85 -27.06
CA THR A 288 -11.51 33.69 -28.50
C THR A 288 -11.55 32.22 -28.96
N SER A 289 -11.28 31.26 -28.08
CA SER A 289 -11.26 29.85 -28.44
C SER A 289 -12.67 29.32 -28.72
N PRO A 290 -12.90 28.60 -29.82
CA PRO A 290 -14.20 27.99 -30.12
C PRO A 290 -14.62 26.98 -29.04
N VAL A 291 -13.67 26.36 -28.34
CA VAL A 291 -13.90 25.39 -27.26
C VAL A 291 -14.72 26.03 -26.12
N ARG A 292 -14.56 27.33 -25.88
CA ARG A 292 -15.30 28.05 -24.84
C ARG A 292 -16.81 28.12 -25.11
N ARG A 293 -17.25 27.91 -26.37
CA ARG A 293 -18.68 27.83 -26.71
C ARG A 293 -19.37 26.64 -26.05
N LEU A 294 -18.64 25.58 -25.71
CA LEU A 294 -19.19 24.41 -25.01
C LEU A 294 -19.70 24.75 -23.59
N ASN A 295 -19.11 25.77 -22.96
CA ASN A 295 -19.48 26.23 -21.60
C ASN A 295 -20.70 27.18 -21.61
N GLN A 296 -21.36 27.37 -22.74
CA GLN A 296 -22.59 28.17 -22.76
C GLN A 296 -23.75 27.34 -22.20
N LEU A 297 -24.48 27.87 -21.22
CA LEU A 297 -25.65 27.21 -20.63
C LEU A 297 -26.69 26.73 -21.67
N LYS A 298 -26.81 27.45 -22.79
CA LYS A 298 -27.69 27.08 -23.92
C LYS A 298 -27.28 25.77 -24.63
N MET A 299 -26.00 25.41 -24.57
CA MET A 299 -25.46 24.19 -25.19
C MET A 299 -25.60 22.96 -24.30
N VAL A 300 -25.81 23.14 -22.99
CA VAL A 300 -25.84 22.04 -22.03
C VAL A 300 -26.87 20.96 -22.38
N PRO A 301 -28.14 21.28 -22.70
CA PRO A 301 -29.14 20.25 -23.03
C PRO A 301 -28.73 19.42 -24.27
N TRP A 302 -28.20 20.09 -25.30
CA TRP A 302 -27.71 19.42 -26.51
C TRP A 302 -26.55 18.48 -26.22
N ILE A 303 -25.58 18.91 -25.41
CA ILE A 303 -24.44 18.08 -25.01
C ILE A 303 -24.92 16.88 -24.17
N ILE A 304 -25.87 17.07 -23.25
CA ILE A 304 -26.47 15.96 -22.48
C ILE A 304 -27.12 14.94 -23.42
N THR A 305 -27.90 15.39 -24.42
CA THR A 305 -28.51 14.48 -25.41
C THR A 305 -27.46 13.71 -26.20
N ILE A 306 -26.37 14.37 -26.65
CA ILE A 306 -25.27 13.70 -27.35
C ILE A 306 -24.58 12.65 -26.45
N ILE A 307 -24.37 12.97 -25.17
CA ILE A 307 -23.80 12.05 -24.19
C ILE A 307 -24.70 10.82 -24.01
N ILE A 308 -26.02 11.00 -23.92
CA ILE A 308 -26.97 9.88 -23.80
C ILE A 308 -26.94 9.00 -25.04
N ILE A 309 -26.99 9.59 -26.24
CA ILE A 309 -26.97 8.85 -27.51
C ILE A 309 -25.65 8.09 -27.66
N SER A 310 -24.51 8.73 -27.43
CA SER A 310 -23.20 8.08 -27.53
C SER A 310 -23.03 6.95 -26.51
N SER A 311 -23.52 7.12 -25.28
CA SER A 311 -23.51 6.07 -24.26
C SER A 311 -24.40 4.88 -24.65
N CYS A 312 -25.55 5.15 -25.28
CA CYS A 312 -26.46 4.13 -25.79
C CYS A 312 -25.79 3.32 -26.91
N LEU A 313 -25.19 3.99 -27.89
CA LEU A 313 -24.44 3.35 -28.98
C LEU A 313 -23.26 2.53 -28.46
N ALA A 314 -22.50 3.06 -27.50
CA ALA A 314 -21.39 2.35 -26.88
C ALA A 314 -21.83 1.11 -26.08
N SER A 315 -23.10 1.00 -25.70
CA SER A 315 -23.63 -0.10 -24.86
C SER A 315 -24.48 -1.09 -25.65
N ILE A 316 -24.73 -0.85 -26.94
CA ILE A 316 -25.60 -1.70 -27.78
C ILE A 316 -25.04 -3.11 -28.00
N TYR A 317 -23.72 -3.29 -27.85
CA TYR A 317 -23.09 -4.60 -27.98
C TYR A 317 -23.56 -5.59 -26.89
N SER A 318 -23.89 -5.07 -25.69
CA SER A 318 -24.31 -5.87 -24.54
C SER A 318 -25.56 -6.73 -24.84
N PRO A 319 -26.72 -6.18 -25.25
CA PRO A 319 -27.89 -6.99 -25.57
C PRO A 319 -27.73 -7.88 -26.82
N ILE A 320 -26.74 -7.63 -27.68
CA ILE A 320 -26.43 -8.47 -28.84
C ILE A 320 -25.69 -9.74 -28.40
N LEU A 321 -24.72 -9.60 -27.50
CA LEU A 321 -23.86 -10.70 -27.05
C LEU A 321 -24.47 -11.58 -25.95
N TYR A 322 -25.66 -11.28 -25.43
CA TYR A 322 -26.30 -12.05 -24.36
C TYR A 322 -27.54 -12.81 -24.82
N TYR A 323 -27.71 -14.02 -24.28
CA TYR A 323 -28.89 -14.85 -24.48
C TYR A 323 -29.38 -15.46 -23.16
N LEU A 324 -30.67 -15.81 -23.14
CA LEU A 324 -31.33 -16.38 -21.96
C LEU A 324 -31.11 -17.90 -21.94
N VAL A 325 -30.54 -18.41 -20.85
CA VAL A 325 -30.32 -19.85 -20.60
C VAL A 325 -31.24 -20.32 -19.49
N ASN A 326 -32.02 -21.37 -19.77
CA ASN A 326 -32.89 -22.07 -18.82
C ASN A 326 -33.91 -21.19 -18.08
N LYS A 327 -34.32 -20.03 -18.61
CA LYS A 327 -35.25 -19.06 -17.97
C LYS A 327 -34.78 -18.49 -16.62
N TYR A 328 -33.57 -18.81 -16.16
CA TYR A 328 -33.06 -18.39 -14.85
C TYR A 328 -31.79 -17.54 -14.92
N SER A 329 -31.11 -17.49 -16.07
CA SER A 329 -29.84 -16.76 -16.19
C SER A 329 -29.62 -16.15 -17.57
N CYS A 330 -29.01 -14.96 -17.62
CA CYS A 330 -28.48 -14.36 -18.84
C CYS A 330 -27.00 -14.70 -18.94
N ILE A 331 -26.60 -15.39 -20.02
CA ILE A 331 -25.21 -15.77 -20.26
C ILE A 331 -24.74 -15.07 -21.54
N SER A 332 -23.48 -14.65 -21.54
CA SER A 332 -22.83 -14.09 -22.73
C SER A 332 -22.50 -15.21 -23.72
N THR A 333 -22.90 -15.07 -24.98
CA THR A 333 -22.55 -15.97 -26.09
C THR A 333 -21.03 -16.03 -26.27
N GLU A 334 -20.37 -14.87 -26.20
CA GLU A 334 -18.93 -14.72 -26.39
C GLU A 334 -18.29 -13.98 -25.20
N PRO A 335 -18.02 -14.65 -24.07
CA PRO A 335 -17.58 -14.00 -22.83
C PRO A 335 -16.24 -13.26 -22.98
N GLN A 336 -15.34 -13.77 -23.84
CA GLN A 336 -14.06 -13.13 -24.12
C GLN A 336 -14.23 -11.79 -24.83
N LEU A 337 -15.01 -11.76 -25.92
CA LEU A 337 -15.29 -10.53 -26.67
C LEU A 337 -16.00 -9.50 -25.81
N ASN A 338 -17.00 -9.93 -25.03
CA ASN A 338 -17.72 -9.04 -24.10
C ASN A 338 -16.78 -8.42 -23.05
N SER A 339 -15.87 -9.22 -22.49
CA SER A 339 -14.87 -8.74 -21.52
C SER A 339 -13.89 -7.75 -22.16
N ILE A 340 -13.38 -8.05 -23.36
CA ILE A 340 -12.47 -7.16 -24.10
C ILE A 340 -13.16 -5.82 -24.41
N LEU A 341 -14.39 -5.83 -24.90
CA LEU A 341 -15.15 -4.61 -25.20
C LEU A 341 -15.40 -3.79 -23.94
N TYR A 342 -15.83 -4.43 -22.85
CA TYR A 342 -16.05 -3.77 -21.58
C TYR A 342 -14.77 -3.14 -21.02
N ILE A 343 -13.66 -3.89 -20.95
CA ILE A 343 -12.37 -3.39 -20.47
C ILE A 343 -11.85 -2.26 -21.36
N THR A 344 -11.99 -2.38 -22.68
CA THR A 344 -11.48 -1.35 -23.61
C THR A 344 -12.29 -0.05 -23.49
N LEU A 345 -13.63 -0.15 -23.51
CA LEU A 345 -14.52 1.02 -23.51
C LEU A 345 -14.61 1.67 -22.13
N SER A 346 -14.86 0.89 -21.07
CA SER A 346 -14.96 1.40 -19.68
C SER A 346 -13.60 1.55 -19.00
N GLY A 347 -12.71 0.58 -19.18
CA GLY A 347 -11.49 0.46 -18.40
C GLY A 347 -10.32 1.29 -18.91
N VAL A 348 -10.14 1.42 -20.22
CA VAL A 348 -8.95 2.07 -20.82
C VAL A 348 -9.30 3.39 -21.49
N MET A 349 -10.27 3.40 -22.41
CA MET A 349 -10.56 4.58 -23.24
C MET A 349 -10.96 5.80 -22.39
N GLN A 350 -11.86 5.62 -21.43
CA GLN A 350 -12.38 6.73 -20.63
C GLN A 350 -11.31 7.34 -19.69
N PRO A 351 -10.53 6.57 -18.90
CA PRO A 351 -9.45 7.14 -18.11
C PRO A 351 -8.37 7.84 -18.93
N VAL A 352 -8.03 7.33 -20.12
CA VAL A 352 -7.08 7.98 -21.02
C VAL A 352 -7.59 9.34 -21.48
N ILE A 353 -8.86 9.45 -21.88
CA ILE A 353 -9.47 10.74 -22.24
C ILE A 353 -9.46 11.70 -21.04
N MET A 354 -9.86 11.23 -19.85
CA MET A 354 -9.82 12.06 -18.63
C MET A 354 -8.40 12.58 -18.34
N LEU A 355 -7.39 11.71 -18.43
CA LEU A 355 -5.99 12.05 -18.20
C LEU A 355 -5.49 13.10 -19.18
N ILE A 356 -5.80 12.95 -20.48
CA ILE A 356 -5.44 13.93 -21.51
C ILE A 356 -6.00 15.31 -21.16
N PHE A 357 -7.30 15.42 -20.85
CA PHE A 357 -7.89 16.72 -20.54
C PHE A 357 -7.43 17.30 -19.20
N VAL A 358 -7.12 16.47 -18.21
CA VAL A 358 -6.51 16.91 -16.94
C VAL A 358 -5.11 17.49 -17.19
N LEU A 359 -4.29 16.83 -18.01
CA LEU A 359 -2.95 17.33 -18.39
C LEU A 359 -3.04 18.63 -19.20
N LEU A 360 -3.97 18.73 -20.14
CA LEU A 360 -4.20 19.95 -20.92
C LEU A 360 -4.69 21.11 -20.04
N THR A 361 -5.60 20.85 -19.10
CA THR A 361 -6.07 21.83 -18.10
C THR A 361 -4.90 22.32 -17.26
N TYR A 362 -4.06 21.39 -16.79
CA TYR A 362 -2.86 21.73 -16.03
C TYR A 362 -1.89 22.60 -16.82
N GLN A 363 -1.60 22.25 -18.08
CA GLN A 363 -0.73 23.04 -18.95
C GLN A 363 -1.27 24.47 -19.14
N ASN A 364 -2.57 24.63 -19.40
CA ASN A 364 -3.19 25.94 -19.56
C ASN A 364 -3.11 26.77 -18.27
N VAL A 365 -3.43 26.19 -17.11
CA VAL A 365 -3.34 26.87 -15.82
C VAL A 365 -1.89 27.28 -15.52
N HIS A 366 -0.93 26.40 -15.79
CA HIS A 366 0.49 26.72 -15.59
C HIS A 366 0.95 27.87 -16.49
N GLN A 367 0.57 27.86 -17.77
CA GLN A 367 0.89 28.95 -18.71
C GLN A 367 0.24 30.28 -18.28
N CYS A 368 -1.00 30.25 -17.81
CA CYS A 368 -1.66 31.43 -17.27
C CYS A 368 -0.94 31.96 -16.04
N HIS A 369 -0.54 31.09 -15.11
CA HIS A 369 0.22 31.48 -13.92
C HIS A 369 1.54 32.17 -14.29
N ARG A 370 2.31 31.61 -15.23
CA ARG A 370 3.59 32.20 -15.70
C ARG A 370 3.42 33.62 -16.26
N ARG A 371 2.26 33.96 -16.85
CA ARG A 371 2.00 35.32 -17.35
C ARG A 371 1.70 36.33 -16.24
N VAL A 372 1.10 35.87 -15.14
CA VAL A 372 0.69 36.73 -14.02
C VAL A 372 1.80 36.86 -12.96
N THR A 373 2.63 35.84 -12.79
CA THR A 373 3.66 35.76 -11.73
C THR A 373 5.08 36.03 -12.21
N ILE A 374 5.28 37.08 -13.01
CA ILE A 374 6.62 37.67 -13.15
C ILE A 374 7.06 38.37 -11.85
N ARG A 375 6.17 38.57 -10.85
CA ARG A 375 6.53 39.43 -9.71
C ARG A 375 6.61 38.86 -8.30
N GLU A 376 6.12 37.68 -7.93
CA GLU A 376 6.40 37.17 -6.57
C GLU A 376 5.92 35.72 -6.34
N VAL A 377 6.71 34.99 -5.54
CA VAL A 377 6.39 33.73 -4.82
C VAL A 377 6.75 32.39 -5.49
N ILE A 378 7.89 31.86 -5.04
CA ILE A 378 8.46 30.51 -5.27
C ILE A 378 7.79 29.40 -4.41
N ASN A 379 6.85 29.70 -3.51
CA ASN A 379 6.41 28.72 -2.48
C ASN A 379 5.10 27.93 -2.71
N ASN A 380 4.38 28.09 -3.84
CA ASN A 380 3.09 27.41 -4.06
C ASN A 380 3.15 26.10 -4.88
N GLY A 381 4.34 25.63 -5.27
CA GLY A 381 4.51 24.45 -6.12
C GLY A 381 4.06 23.11 -5.49
N GLN A 382 4.18 22.95 -4.18
CA GLN A 382 3.86 21.67 -3.50
C GLN A 382 2.36 21.40 -3.36
N PHE A 383 1.54 22.44 -3.18
CA PHE A 383 0.09 22.27 -3.01
C PHE A 383 -0.59 21.82 -4.31
N PHE A 384 -0.13 22.32 -5.46
CA PHE A 384 -0.63 21.90 -6.76
C PHE A 384 -0.23 20.46 -7.10
N PHE A 385 0.99 20.04 -6.74
CA PHE A 385 1.44 18.65 -6.93
C PHE A 385 0.60 17.67 -6.10
N PHE A 386 0.19 18.07 -4.88
CA PHE A 386 -0.70 17.28 -4.03
C PHE A 386 -2.12 17.16 -4.62
N VAL A 387 -2.74 18.27 -5.06
CA VAL A 387 -4.08 18.23 -5.68
C VAL A 387 -4.07 17.43 -6.99
N PHE A 388 -2.99 17.54 -7.77
CA PHE A 388 -2.83 16.78 -9.00
C PHE A 388 -2.57 15.28 -8.74
N SER A 389 -1.71 14.95 -7.76
CA SER A 389 -1.47 13.58 -7.30
C SER A 389 -2.75 12.94 -6.74
N LEU A 390 -3.57 13.71 -6.02
CA LEU A 390 -4.86 13.26 -5.51
C LEU A 390 -5.85 12.99 -6.65
N THR A 391 -5.91 13.89 -7.65
CA THR A 391 -6.79 13.72 -8.83
C THR A 391 -6.37 12.54 -9.69
N ASN A 392 -5.07 12.27 -9.79
CA ASN A 392 -4.50 11.14 -10.52
C ASN A 392 -4.70 9.81 -9.78
N ASN A 393 -4.58 9.80 -8.45
CA ASN A 393 -4.94 8.65 -7.61
C ASN A 393 -6.47 8.40 -7.58
N CYS A 394 -7.29 9.45 -7.70
CA CYS A 394 -8.74 9.33 -7.87
C CYS A 394 -9.16 8.74 -9.22
N CYS A 395 -8.33 8.83 -10.27
CA CYS A 395 -8.57 8.08 -11.52
C CYS A 395 -8.46 6.56 -11.33
N TYR A 396 -7.67 6.08 -10.36
CA TYR A 396 -7.53 4.66 -10.06
C TYR A 396 -8.71 4.10 -9.24
N ILE A 397 -9.43 4.96 -8.51
CA ILE A 397 -10.60 4.58 -7.70
C ILE A 397 -11.89 4.94 -8.45
N ASN A 398 -12.07 4.34 -9.62
CA ASN A 398 -13.16 4.62 -10.55
C ASN A 398 -14.56 4.32 -9.94
N ASN A 399 -14.64 3.58 -8.82
CA ASN A 399 -15.88 3.24 -8.12
C ASN A 399 -16.23 4.17 -6.93
N VAL A 400 -15.38 5.14 -6.56
CA VAL A 400 -15.63 6.04 -5.41
C VAL A 400 -15.56 7.54 -5.81
N LYS A 401 -15.72 7.81 -7.11
CA LYS A 401 -15.56 9.12 -7.77
C LYS A 401 -16.31 10.28 -7.11
N SER A 402 -17.55 10.06 -6.71
CA SER A 402 -18.46 11.13 -6.24
C SER A 402 -18.27 11.51 -4.78
N PHE A 403 -18.01 10.52 -3.92
CA PHE A 403 -17.75 10.75 -2.51
C PHE A 403 -16.49 11.59 -2.34
N TYR A 404 -15.37 11.21 -2.94
CA TYR A 404 -14.11 11.93 -2.74
C TYR A 404 -14.10 13.32 -3.36
N LEU A 405 -14.68 13.54 -4.55
CA LEU A 405 -14.62 14.84 -5.20
C LEU A 405 -15.41 15.92 -4.44
N SER A 406 -16.59 15.58 -3.92
CA SER A 406 -17.44 16.51 -3.15
C SER A 406 -16.92 16.73 -1.73
N LEU A 407 -16.45 15.66 -1.10
CA LEU A 407 -15.87 15.69 0.24
C LEU A 407 -14.54 16.48 0.26
N LEU A 408 -13.67 16.32 -0.74
CA LEU A 408 -12.37 17.00 -0.79
C LEU A 408 -12.42 18.44 -1.34
N THR A 409 -13.43 18.79 -2.15
CA THR A 409 -13.60 20.16 -2.66
C THR A 409 -14.43 21.04 -1.73
N SER A 410 -15.21 20.45 -0.81
CA SER A 410 -15.90 21.18 0.25
C SER A 410 -14.90 21.82 1.22
N HIS A 411 -14.86 23.16 1.24
CA HIS A 411 -14.06 23.93 2.20
C HIS A 411 -14.39 23.56 3.66
N LEU A 412 -15.65 23.22 3.94
CA LEU A 412 -16.12 22.83 5.28
C LEU A 412 -15.55 21.47 5.70
N PHE A 413 -15.63 20.46 4.81
CA PHE A 413 -15.08 19.15 5.11
C PHE A 413 -13.56 19.17 5.23
N ARG A 414 -12.86 19.95 4.38
CA ARG A 414 -11.41 20.15 4.50
C ARG A 414 -11.03 20.66 5.89
N LYS A 415 -11.74 21.65 6.42
CA LYS A 415 -11.49 22.17 7.78
C LYS A 415 -11.79 21.12 8.85
N THR A 416 -12.87 20.36 8.71
CA THR A 416 -13.28 19.35 9.70
C THR A 416 -12.38 18.11 9.70
N LEU A 417 -11.96 17.62 8.52
CA LEU A 417 -11.05 16.48 8.39
C LEU A 417 -9.66 16.81 8.94
N ILE A 418 -9.12 17.99 8.59
CA ILE A 418 -7.82 18.44 9.12
C ILE A 418 -7.89 18.55 10.64
N LYS A 419 -8.97 19.15 11.18
CA LYS A 419 -9.18 19.24 12.62
C LYS A 419 -9.29 17.86 13.28
N GLY A 420 -10.06 16.93 12.69
CA GLY A 420 -10.22 15.56 13.19
C GLY A 420 -8.93 14.75 13.15
N LEU A 421 -8.13 14.86 12.08
CA LEU A 421 -6.82 14.21 11.98
C LEU A 421 -5.85 14.75 13.02
N ILE A 422 -5.82 16.07 13.24
CA ILE A 422 -5.01 16.72 14.28
C ILE A 422 -5.43 16.25 15.68
N GLU A 423 -6.71 15.97 15.91
CA GLU A 423 -7.21 15.49 17.21
C GLU A 423 -7.01 13.98 17.43
N ILE A 424 -7.03 13.16 16.37
CA ILE A 424 -6.91 11.69 16.45
C ILE A 424 -5.44 11.24 16.54
N LEU A 425 -4.53 11.89 15.81
CA LEU A 425 -3.12 11.51 15.75
C LEU A 425 -2.44 11.45 17.14
N PRO A 426 -2.66 12.40 18.08
CA PRO A 426 -2.07 12.34 19.41
C PRO A 426 -2.65 11.23 20.29
N ARG A 427 -3.92 10.86 20.10
CA ARG A 427 -4.59 9.82 20.90
C ARG A 427 -4.08 8.42 20.54
N HIS A 428 -3.80 8.18 19.26
CA HIS A 428 -3.23 6.90 18.83
C HIS A 428 -1.76 6.75 19.25
N LEU A 429 -0.99 7.84 19.19
CA LEU A 429 0.39 7.87 19.69
C LEU A 429 0.47 7.65 21.22
N ARG A 430 -0.50 8.14 22.01
CA ARG A 430 -0.57 7.86 23.46
C ARG A 430 -1.02 6.43 23.79
N SER A 431 -1.92 5.87 22.99
CA SER A 431 -2.42 4.49 23.19
C SER A 431 -1.33 3.45 22.94
N GLN A 432 -0.40 3.67 22.01
CA GLN A 432 0.76 2.79 21.83
C GLN A 432 1.80 2.93 22.95
N TYR A 433 1.81 4.05 23.66
CA TYR A 433 2.76 4.31 24.74
C TYR A 433 2.35 3.72 26.10
N GLN A 434 1.05 3.41 26.30
CA GLN A 434 0.55 2.88 27.58
C GLN A 434 0.47 1.34 27.65
N VAL A 435 0.52 0.64 26.52
CA VAL A 435 0.46 -0.84 26.51
C VAL A 435 1.82 -1.50 26.80
N SER A 436 2.91 -0.72 26.85
CA SER A 436 4.27 -1.21 27.07
C SER A 436 4.76 -1.25 28.53
N GLN A 437 3.94 -0.90 29.53
CA GLN A 437 4.40 -0.78 30.93
C GLN A 437 4.06 -1.93 31.88
N ILE A 438 3.53 -3.07 31.43
CA ILE A 438 3.23 -4.19 32.35
C ILE A 438 3.70 -5.52 31.78
N GLN A 439 5.02 -5.72 31.72
CA GLN A 439 5.68 -7.03 31.76
C GLN A 439 7.16 -6.81 32.15
N PRO A 440 7.82 -7.75 32.85
CA PRO A 440 9.21 -7.59 33.29
C PRO A 440 10.12 -7.33 32.08
N SER A 441 10.89 -6.24 32.17
CA SER A 441 11.70 -5.59 31.15
C SER A 441 12.31 -6.56 30.11
N MET A 442 11.59 -6.79 29.01
CA MET A 442 12.19 -7.40 27.83
C MET A 442 13.08 -6.37 27.15
N ALA A 443 14.33 -6.74 26.87
CA ALA A 443 15.22 -5.88 26.10
C ALA A 443 14.56 -5.58 24.74
N THR A 444 14.44 -4.30 24.41
CA THR A 444 13.92 -3.86 23.12
C THR A 444 15.05 -3.93 22.10
N ILE A 445 14.82 -4.65 21.00
CA ILE A 445 15.79 -4.76 19.91
C ILE A 445 15.46 -3.72 18.86
N THR A 446 16.40 -2.81 18.60
CA THR A 446 16.21 -1.69 17.67
C THR A 446 17.20 -1.79 16.51
N ARG A 447 16.72 -1.60 15.27
CA ARG A 447 17.57 -1.48 14.09
C ARG A 447 18.21 -0.10 14.07
N ILE A 448 19.53 -0.02 13.99
CA ILE A 448 20.22 1.27 13.85
C ILE A 448 20.32 1.62 12.36
N ARG A 449 19.78 2.77 11.96
CA ARG A 449 20.03 3.33 10.64
C ARG A 449 21.26 4.25 10.70
N PRO A 450 22.04 4.39 9.61
CA PRO A 450 23.23 5.24 9.59
C PRO A 450 23.00 6.66 10.11
N ARG A 451 21.80 7.23 9.88
CA ARG A 451 21.42 8.58 10.32
C ARG A 451 21.14 8.73 11.81
N ASP A 452 20.92 7.64 12.53
CA ASP A 452 20.53 7.67 13.94
C ASP A 452 21.75 7.56 14.89
N ILE A 453 22.93 7.27 14.34
CA ILE A 453 24.17 7.05 15.11
C ILE A 453 24.73 8.35 15.69
N SER A 454 24.55 9.50 15.03
CA SER A 454 25.06 10.77 15.58
C SER A 454 24.25 11.35 16.74
N LYS A 455 23.09 10.72 17.06
CA LYS A 455 22.17 11.17 18.12
C LYS A 455 22.21 10.30 19.37
N ARG A 456 22.89 9.16 19.31
CA ARG A 456 23.01 8.16 20.37
C ARG A 456 24.48 8.00 20.69
#